data_AF-A0A7S3WA25-F1
#
_entry.id   AF-A0A7S3WA25-F1
#
_cell.length_a   1.000
_cell.length_b   1.000
_cell.length_c   1.000
_cell.angle_alpha   90.00
_cell.angle_beta   90.00
_cell.angle_gamma   90.00
#
_symmetry.space_group_name_H-M   'P 1'
#
loop_
_entity.id
_entity.type
_entity.pdbx_description
1 polymer ?
#
loop_
_entity_poly.entity_id
_entity_poly.type
_entity_poly.pdbx_seq_one_letter_code
_entity_poly.pdbx_strand_id
1 'polypeptide(L)'
;TNDLREGKRVLVVAHGNTIRALIHAIDGVEADVANLEIPPCIPFVYRFDHSGPELTSIGPRSAQIPGLSGEYLADDATLQAAQQRIREASLSRYGMADGEDDRHHL
;
A
#
# COMPACT_ATOMS: atom_id res chain seq x y z
N THR A 1 -6.30 3.82 -23.16
CA THR A 1 -6.26 2.43 -23.67
C THR A 1 -7.31 1.61 -22.92
N ASN A 2 -7.85 0.53 -23.53
CA ASN A 2 -8.89 -0.35 -22.96
C ASN A 2 -8.32 -1.71 -22.48
N ASP A 3 -7.02 -1.75 -22.17
CA ASP A 3 -6.25 -2.99 -22.01
C ASP A 3 -6.82 -3.96 -20.97
N LEU A 4 -7.28 -3.46 -19.81
CA LEU A 4 -7.92 -4.30 -18.79
C LEU A 4 -9.24 -4.93 -19.28
N ARG A 5 -10.02 -4.19 -20.09
CA ARG A 5 -11.27 -4.71 -20.70
C ARG A 5 -11.01 -5.74 -21.79
N GLU A 6 -9.86 -5.64 -22.43
CA GLU A 6 -9.37 -6.61 -23.41
C GLU A 6 -8.70 -7.83 -22.74
N GLY A 7 -8.74 -7.94 -21.41
CA GLY A 7 -8.15 -9.05 -20.66
C GLY A 7 -6.63 -9.02 -20.59
N LYS A 8 -5.98 -7.90 -20.94
CA LYS A 8 -4.53 -7.77 -20.88
C LYS A 8 -4.07 -7.51 -19.45
N ARG A 9 -2.84 -7.96 -19.16
CA ARG A 9 -2.13 -7.64 -17.92
C ARG A 9 -1.49 -6.27 -18.04
N VAL A 10 -1.84 -5.37 -17.13
CA VAL A 10 -1.30 -4.00 -17.08
C VAL A 10 -0.31 -3.89 -15.92
N LEU A 11 0.88 -3.35 -16.18
CA LEU A 11 1.86 -2.99 -15.16
C LEU A 11 1.90 -1.47 -15.03
N VAL A 12 1.74 -0.98 -13.80
CA VAL A 12 1.89 0.43 -13.46
C VAL A 12 3.15 0.59 -12.62
N VAL A 13 4.04 1.49 -13.03
CA VAL A 13 5.26 1.86 -12.29
C VAL A 13 5.20 3.35 -12.00
N ALA A 14 5.15 3.71 -10.72
CA ALA A 14 5.04 5.09 -10.28
C ALA A 14 5.63 5.29 -8.87
N HIS A 15 5.62 6.52 -8.38
CA HIS A 15 5.99 6.85 -7.01
C HIS A 15 4.84 6.61 -6.03
N GLY A 16 5.16 6.53 -4.73
CA GLY A 16 4.19 6.19 -3.68
C GLY A 16 2.93 7.06 -3.66
N ASN A 17 3.04 8.36 -3.90
CA ASN A 17 1.87 9.26 -3.92
C ASN A 17 0.90 8.95 -5.06
N THR A 18 1.42 8.63 -6.24
CA THR A 18 0.58 8.24 -7.39
C THR A 18 -0.06 6.88 -7.17
N ILE A 19 0.69 5.92 -6.62
CA ILE A 19 0.14 4.59 -6.28
C ILE A 19 -0.97 4.72 -5.24
N ARG A 20 -0.79 5.54 -4.21
CA ARG A 20 -1.81 5.86 -3.20
C ARG A 20 -3.07 6.45 -3.81
N ALA A 21 -2.94 7.43 -4.70
CA ALA A 21 -4.09 8.01 -5.41
C ALA A 21 -4.83 6.96 -6.26
N LEU A 22 -4.09 6.04 -6.89
CA LEU A 22 -4.68 4.94 -7.65
C LEU A 22 -5.43 3.96 -6.75
N ILE A 23 -4.84 3.57 -5.61
CA ILE A 23 -5.48 2.70 -4.61
C ILE A 23 -6.77 3.35 -4.11
N HIS A 24 -6.72 4.64 -3.76
CA HIS A 24 -7.90 5.40 -3.35
C HIS A 24 -9.01 5.37 -4.42
N ALA A 25 -8.67 5.57 -5.69
CA ALA A 25 -9.62 5.52 -6.78
C ALA A 25 -10.24 4.12 -7.01
N ILE A 26 -9.51 3.05 -6.73
CA ILE A 26 -9.99 1.66 -6.90
C ILE A 26 -10.84 1.21 -5.71
N ASP A 27 -10.37 1.49 -4.48
CA ASP A 27 -10.92 0.92 -3.25
C ASP A 27 -11.81 1.89 -2.45
N GLY A 28 -11.87 3.17 -2.83
CA GLY A 28 -12.72 4.17 -2.17
C GLY A 28 -12.32 4.51 -0.72
N VAL A 29 -11.07 4.29 -0.35
CA VAL A 29 -10.55 4.49 1.01
C VAL A 29 -10.12 5.94 1.25
N GLU A 30 -10.94 6.73 1.96
CA GLU A 30 -10.75 8.19 2.10
C GLU A 30 -9.65 8.66 3.09
N ALA A 31 -9.39 7.95 4.20
CA ALA A 31 -8.66 8.55 5.31
C ALA A 31 -7.35 7.85 5.74
N ASP A 32 -7.07 6.61 5.29
CA ASP A 32 -5.93 5.83 5.80
C ASP A 32 -4.83 5.58 4.75
N VAL A 33 -5.05 6.00 3.51
CA VAL A 33 -4.08 5.80 2.42
C VAL A 33 -2.82 6.67 2.61
N ALA A 34 -2.93 7.83 3.26
CA ALA A 34 -1.78 8.70 3.54
C ALA A 34 -0.77 8.05 4.51
N ASN A 35 -1.26 7.24 5.45
CA ASN A 35 -0.44 6.46 6.39
C ASN A 35 -0.02 5.10 5.80
N LEU A 36 -0.43 4.81 4.57
CA LEU A 36 -0.07 3.57 3.90
C LEU A 36 1.42 3.60 3.55
N GLU A 37 2.22 2.91 4.35
CA GLU A 37 3.60 2.60 4.04
C GLU A 37 3.65 1.47 3.01
N ILE A 38 3.61 1.84 1.73
CA ILE A 38 3.74 0.89 0.62
C ILE A 38 5.18 0.38 0.58
N PRO A 39 5.42 -0.94 0.73
CA PRO A 39 6.73 -1.55 0.62
C PRO A 39 7.42 -1.20 -0.70
N PRO A 40 8.68 -0.73 -0.68
CA PRO A 40 9.40 -0.48 -1.92
C PRO A 40 9.64 -1.81 -2.65
N CYS A 41 9.51 -1.77 -3.98
CA CYS A 41 9.84 -2.89 -4.87
C CYS A 41 9.07 -4.21 -4.63
N ILE A 42 7.96 -4.20 -3.89
CA ILE A 42 7.05 -5.35 -3.80
C ILE A 42 5.80 -5.05 -4.64
N PRO A 43 5.50 -5.85 -5.68
CA PRO A 43 4.31 -5.65 -6.49
C PRO A 43 3.02 -5.80 -5.68
N PHE A 44 2.10 -4.86 -5.84
CA PHE A 44 0.73 -4.96 -5.34
C PHE A 44 -0.20 -5.27 -6.51
N VAL A 45 -0.97 -6.35 -6.40
CA VAL A 45 -1.74 -6.94 -7.50
C VAL A 45 -3.22 -6.76 -7.25
N TYR A 46 -3.88 -6.10 -8.21
CA TYR A 46 -5.33 -6.07 -8.31
C TYR A 46 -5.82 -7.09 -9.34
N ARG A 47 -6.98 -7.68 -9.05
CA ARG A 47 -7.71 -8.53 -10.01
C ARG A 47 -9.02 -7.84 -10.31
N PHE A 48 -9.32 -7.60 -11.59
CA PHE A 48 -10.54 -6.92 -12.00
C PHE A 48 -11.48 -7.89 -12.71
N ASP A 49 -12.77 -7.79 -12.39
CA ASP A 49 -13.82 -8.25 -13.29
C ASP A 49 -13.96 -7.22 -14.42
N HIS A 50 -13.85 -7.72 -15.64
CA HIS A 50 -13.94 -6.93 -16.86
C HIS A 50 -15.17 -7.27 -17.72
N SER A 51 -16.07 -8.12 -17.21
CA SER A 51 -17.30 -8.52 -17.90
C SER A 51 -18.41 -7.47 -17.77
N GLY A 52 -18.39 -6.69 -16.68
CA GLY A 52 -19.38 -5.69 -16.36
C GLY A 52 -19.19 -4.32 -17.03
N PRO A 53 -20.19 -3.44 -16.92
CA PRO A 53 -20.10 -2.06 -17.39
C PRO A 53 -19.01 -1.27 -16.64
N GLU A 54 -18.67 -1.64 -15.41
CA GLU A 54 -17.62 -1.05 -14.59
C GLU A 54 -16.48 -2.04 -14.36
N LEU A 55 -15.25 -1.52 -14.17
CA LEU A 55 -14.10 -2.33 -13.77
C LEU A 55 -14.11 -2.45 -12.25
N THR A 56 -14.56 -3.61 -11.76
CA THR A 56 -14.66 -3.85 -10.32
C THR A 56 -13.52 -4.74 -9.87
N SER A 57 -12.80 -4.34 -8.83
CA SER A 57 -11.80 -5.22 -8.24
C SER A 57 -12.47 -6.38 -7.49
N ILE A 58 -12.04 -7.59 -7.80
CA ILE A 58 -12.49 -8.88 -7.26
C ILE A 58 -11.36 -9.64 -6.56
N GLY A 59 -10.20 -8.98 -6.36
CA GLY A 59 -9.05 -9.57 -5.69
C GLY A 59 -9.34 -9.95 -4.24
N PRO A 60 -8.50 -10.82 -3.65
CA PRO A 60 -8.55 -11.05 -2.21
C PRO A 60 -8.40 -9.72 -1.48
N ARG A 61 -9.07 -9.60 -0.32
CA ARG A 61 -8.87 -8.44 0.54
C ARG A 61 -7.50 -8.56 1.18
N SER A 62 -6.71 -7.49 1.11
CA SER A 62 -5.38 -7.45 1.69
C SER A 62 -5.47 -7.83 3.18
N ALA A 63 -4.72 -8.84 3.59
CA ALA A 63 -4.67 -9.25 4.99
C ALA A 63 -3.95 -8.20 5.85
N GLN A 64 -3.03 -7.46 5.24
CA GLN A 64 -2.15 -6.51 5.89
C GLN A 64 -2.75 -5.11 5.93
N ILE A 65 -3.64 -4.78 4.99
CA ILE A 65 -4.28 -3.47 4.89
C ILE A 65 -5.79 -3.65 4.77
N PRO A 66 -6.54 -3.53 5.88
CA PRO A 66 -7.99 -3.60 5.86
C PRO A 66 -8.59 -2.64 4.84
N GLY A 67 -9.53 -3.14 4.03
CA GLY A 67 -10.26 -2.35 3.03
C GLY A 67 -9.70 -2.42 1.61
N LEU A 68 -8.45 -2.81 1.38
CA LEU A 68 -7.91 -2.91 0.02
C LEU A 68 -8.28 -4.22 -0.68
N SER A 69 -8.62 -4.15 -1.96
CA SER A 69 -8.98 -5.30 -2.80
C SER A 69 -7.83 -5.87 -3.64
N GLY A 70 -6.62 -5.90 -3.07
CA GLY A 70 -5.44 -6.44 -3.72
C GLY A 70 -4.52 -7.16 -2.74
N GLU A 71 -3.46 -7.76 -3.29
CA GLU A 71 -2.48 -8.55 -2.53
C GLU A 71 -1.05 -8.16 -2.88
N TYR A 72 -0.14 -8.23 -1.92
CA TYR A 72 1.29 -8.15 -2.20
C TYR A 72 1.80 -9.47 -2.76
N LEU A 73 2.57 -9.42 -3.85
CA LEU A 73 3.22 -10.58 -4.43
C LEU A 73 4.57 -10.85 -3.72
N ALA A 74 4.48 -11.33 -2.48
CA ALA A 74 5.61 -11.73 -1.66
C ALA A 74 5.16 -12.72 -0.58
N ASP A 75 6.08 -13.52 -0.04
CA ASP A 75 5.82 -14.24 1.20
C ASP A 75 5.75 -13.30 2.41
N ASP A 76 5.15 -13.78 3.50
CA ASP A 76 4.94 -13.00 4.71
C ASP A 76 6.26 -12.48 5.31
N ALA A 77 7.33 -13.29 5.27
CA ALA A 77 8.62 -12.93 5.82
C ALA A 77 9.26 -11.74 5.06
N THR A 78 9.19 -11.78 3.73
CA THR A 78 9.69 -10.72 2.85
C THR A 78 8.90 -9.43 3.05
N LEU A 79 7.58 -9.54 3.13
CA LEU A 79 6.71 -8.39 3.34
C LEU A 79 6.96 -7.73 4.70
N GLN A 80 7.05 -8.52 5.77
CA GLN A 80 7.37 -8.04 7.11
C GLN A 80 8.73 -7.35 7.15
N ALA A 81 9.75 -7.95 6.53
CA ALA A 81 11.09 -7.36 6.47
C ALA A 81 11.10 -6.04 5.69
N ALA A 82 10.29 -5.90 4.64
CA ALA A 82 10.19 -4.66 3.87
C ALA A 82 9.47 -3.55 4.68
N GLN A 83 8.38 -3.88 5.35
CA GLN A 83 7.68 -2.96 6.24
C GLN A 83 8.57 -2.49 7.40
N GLN A 84 9.34 -3.41 7.98
CA GLN A 84 10.27 -3.07 9.05
C GLN A 84 11.33 -2.05 8.60
N ARG A 85 11.89 -2.22 7.40
CA ARG A 85 12.85 -1.26 6.83
C ARG A 85 12.26 0.12 6.61
N ILE A 86 10.98 0.21 6.21
CA ILE A 86 10.32 1.51 6.04
C ILE A 86 10.16 2.19 7.39
N ARG A 87 9.67 1.45 8.40
CA ARG A 87 9.54 1.96 9.77
C ARG A 87 10.87 2.46 10.31
N GLU A 88 11.93 1.66 10.21
CA GLU A 88 13.28 2.03 10.66
C GLU A 88 13.82 3.26 9.92
N ALA A 89 13.65 3.34 8.60
CA ALA A 89 14.07 4.49 7.81
C ALA A 89 13.26 5.76 8.13
N SER A 90 11.98 5.61 8.50
CA SER A 90 11.13 6.70 8.97
C SER A 90 11.60 7.19 10.36
N LEU A 91 11.83 6.28 11.29
CA LEU A 91 12.38 6.54 12.63
C LEU A 91 13.76 7.22 12.57
N SER A 92 14.65 6.78 11.68
CA SER A 92 15.97 7.40 11.50
C SER A 92 15.92 8.80 10.90
N ARG A 93 14.88 9.14 10.12
CA ARG A 93 14.70 10.49 9.56
C ARG A 93 14.06 11.46 10.55
N TYR A 94 13.27 10.96 11.50
CA TYR A 94 12.51 11.79 12.46
C TYR A 94 12.97 11.67 13.92
N GLY A 95 13.92 10.78 14.25
CA GLY A 95 14.67 10.80 15.50
C GLY A 95 13.81 10.64 16.77
N MET A 96 13.04 9.55 16.87
CA MET A 96 12.40 9.15 18.14
C MET A 96 12.90 7.77 18.53
N ALA A 97 14.14 7.70 19.02
CA ALA A 97 14.61 6.59 19.82
C ALA A 97 15.19 7.16 21.13
N ASP A 98 14.41 6.90 22.19
CA ASP A 98 14.73 6.88 23.63
C ASP A 98 14.74 8.19 24.44
N GLY A 99 13.87 8.22 25.47
CA GLY A 99 13.93 9.17 26.59
C GLY A 99 12.64 9.25 27.43
N GLU A 100 12.46 8.32 28.37
CA GLU A 100 11.63 8.52 29.57
C GLU A 100 12.20 9.65 30.46
N ASP A 101 11.29 10.36 31.14
CA ASP A 101 11.46 11.18 32.36
C ASP A 101 12.40 12.40 32.35
N ASP A 102 11.81 13.60 32.38
CA ASP A 102 12.41 14.72 33.10
C ASP A 102 11.31 15.56 33.77
N ARG A 103 11.05 15.26 35.05
CA ARG A 103 10.41 16.20 35.95
C ARG A 103 11.41 17.30 36.32
N HIS A 104 10.91 18.54 36.29
CA HIS A 104 11.40 19.78 36.91
C HIS A 104 12.22 20.77 36.05
N HIS A 105 11.85 22.05 36.26
CA HIS A 105 12.39 23.34 35.79
C HIS A 105 11.74 23.85 34.49
N LEU A 106 10.90 24.91 34.47
CA LEU A 106 10.52 25.97 35.41
C LEU A 106 9.06 26.39 35.16
#